data_AF-A0A9E1S4U4-F1
#
_entry.id   AF-A0A9E1S4U4-F1
#
_cell.length_a   1.000
_cell.length_b   1.000
_cell.length_c   1.000
_cell.angle_alpha   90.00
_cell.angle_beta   90.00
_cell.angle_gamma   90.00
#
_symmetry.space_group_name_H-M   'P 1'
#
loop_
_entity.id
_entity.type
_entity.pdbx_description
1 polymer ?
#
loop_
_entity_poly.entity_id
_entity_poly.type
_entity_poly.pdbx_seq_one_letter_code
_entity_poly.pdbx_strand_id
1 'polypeptide(L)'
;SAGACTITASQAGDTNFLAAADVARSFAIKGTQTITFNQPSDLTLGNNVDLTATASSGLAVSYTSSTTDVCTVAGNTVTSQSAGACTITASQAGDTNFLAAADVARSFAIDVSGSFAIENPAPSPPTDSDGDGITNSRDNCPLVSNPNQSDSLGNGVGDACRAIAVTTLSSPGLFSLIAMLIIYARRRLGQHNPRDLPA
;
A
#
# COMPACT_ATOMS: atom_id res chain seq x y z
N SER A 1 6.70 -6.49 -55.38
CA SER A 1 5.92 -7.72 -55.52
C SER A 1 6.85 -8.91 -55.41
N ALA A 2 6.44 -9.95 -54.70
CA ALA A 2 7.12 -11.24 -54.74
C ALA A 2 6.78 -11.95 -56.06
N GLY A 3 7.68 -12.77 -56.58
CA GLY A 3 7.43 -13.52 -57.80
C GLY A 3 8.69 -14.09 -58.44
N ALA A 4 8.50 -14.95 -59.44
CA ALA A 4 9.61 -15.48 -60.21
C ALA A 4 9.99 -14.50 -61.33
N CYS A 5 11.26 -14.12 -61.40
CA CYS A 5 11.82 -13.43 -62.55
C CYS A 5 12.40 -14.49 -63.48
N THR A 6 11.78 -14.67 -64.65
CA THR A 6 12.24 -15.61 -65.67
C THR A 6 12.88 -14.83 -66.81
N ILE A 7 14.12 -15.16 -67.12
CA ILE A 7 14.85 -14.64 -68.26
C ILE A 7 14.96 -15.75 -69.30
N THR A 8 14.47 -15.49 -70.50
CA THR A 8 14.50 -16.43 -71.63
C THR A 8 15.48 -15.93 -72.68
N ALA A 9 16.48 -16.75 -72.99
CA ALA A 9 17.33 -16.56 -74.15
C ALA A 9 16.71 -17.27 -75.34
N SER A 10 16.40 -16.52 -76.39
CA SER A 10 15.88 -17.04 -77.66
C SER A 10 16.81 -16.65 -78.81
N GLN A 11 16.92 -17.53 -79.80
CA GLN A 11 17.64 -17.27 -81.03
C GLN A 11 16.76 -17.72 -82.20
N ALA A 12 16.31 -16.74 -82.98
CA ALA A 12 15.62 -17.01 -84.24
C ALA A 12 16.59 -17.64 -85.25
N GLY A 13 16.06 -18.52 -86.09
CA GLY A 13 16.82 -19.08 -87.21
C GLY A 13 17.02 -18.08 -88.35
N ASP A 14 17.77 -18.48 -89.36
CA ASP A 14 17.98 -17.74 -90.60
C ASP A 14 17.87 -18.67 -91.83
N THR A 15 18.34 -18.23 -92.99
CA THR A 15 18.29 -19.03 -94.22
C THR A 15 19.14 -20.30 -94.19
N ASN A 16 20.09 -20.39 -93.26
CA ASN A 16 21.05 -21.48 -93.14
C ASN A 16 20.86 -22.31 -91.86
N PHE A 17 20.19 -21.76 -90.84
CA PHE A 17 20.03 -22.39 -89.52
C PHE A 17 18.57 -22.36 -89.03
N LEU A 18 18.11 -23.46 -88.44
CA LEU A 18 16.84 -23.50 -87.71
C LEU A 18 16.91 -22.66 -86.42
N ALA A 19 15.76 -22.21 -85.93
CA ALA A 19 15.69 -21.53 -84.64
C ALA A 19 16.17 -22.46 -83.51
N ALA A 20 16.95 -21.91 -82.58
CA ALA A 20 17.39 -22.65 -81.40
C ALA A 20 16.21 -22.82 -80.43
N ALA A 21 16.24 -23.88 -79.63
CA ALA A 21 15.30 -24.02 -78.52
C ALA A 21 15.60 -22.94 -77.47
N ASP A 22 14.55 -22.22 -77.07
CA ASP A 22 14.65 -21.21 -76.02
C ASP A 22 15.15 -21.81 -74.71
N VAL A 23 16.03 -21.11 -74.03
CA VAL A 23 16.55 -21.50 -72.71
C VAL A 23 16.11 -20.47 -71.69
N ALA A 24 15.31 -20.91 -70.72
CA ALA A 24 14.86 -20.07 -69.62
C ALA A 24 15.64 -20.34 -68.33
N ARG A 25 15.92 -19.28 -67.57
CA ARG A 25 16.41 -19.34 -66.18
C ARG A 25 15.49 -18.51 -65.31
N SER A 26 15.13 -19.03 -64.14
CA SER A 26 14.23 -18.37 -63.21
C SER A 26 14.86 -18.26 -61.83
N PHE A 27 14.61 -17.15 -61.15
CA PHE A 27 14.96 -16.95 -59.76
C PHE A 27 13.84 -16.22 -59.02
N ALA A 28 13.70 -16.52 -57.73
CA ALA A 28 12.67 -15.93 -56.90
C ALA A 28 13.07 -14.54 -56.41
N ILE A 29 12.20 -13.57 -56.63
CA ILE A 29 12.23 -12.26 -55.98
C ILE A 29 11.29 -12.33 -54.78
N LYS A 30 11.85 -12.08 -53.59
CA LYS A 30 11.09 -11.99 -52.35
C LYS A 30 10.84 -10.53 -51.97
N GLY A 31 9.68 -10.24 -51.41
CA GLY A 31 9.36 -8.94 -50.81
C GLY A 31 10.00 -8.78 -49.43
N THR A 32 10.29 -7.55 -49.04
CA THR A 32 10.59 -7.20 -47.64
C THR A 32 9.30 -7.12 -46.83
N GLN A 33 9.42 -7.25 -45.52
CA GLN A 33 8.32 -7.15 -44.58
C GLN A 33 8.82 -6.63 -43.23
N THR A 34 7.88 -6.28 -42.36
CA THR A 34 8.12 -5.66 -41.06
C THR A 34 7.24 -6.29 -40.00
N ILE A 35 7.69 -6.24 -38.74
CA ILE A 35 6.91 -6.62 -37.57
C ILE A 35 6.43 -5.36 -36.85
N THR A 36 5.16 -5.32 -36.52
CA THR A 36 4.58 -4.36 -35.58
C THR A 36 4.36 -5.05 -34.25
N PHE A 37 5.20 -4.74 -33.27
CA PHE A 37 5.08 -5.23 -31.89
C PHE A 37 5.07 -4.03 -30.93
N ASN A 38 3.88 -3.73 -30.42
CA ASN A 38 3.67 -2.62 -29.48
C ASN A 38 4.25 -2.97 -28.11
N GLN A 39 4.65 -1.93 -27.38
CA GLN A 39 5.16 -2.08 -26.02
C GLN A 39 4.07 -2.69 -25.11
N PRO A 40 4.28 -3.87 -24.51
CA PRO A 40 3.37 -4.40 -23.51
C PRO A 40 3.40 -3.54 -22.24
N SER A 41 2.27 -3.46 -21.56
CA SER A 41 2.18 -2.84 -20.24
C SER A 41 2.88 -3.69 -19.18
N ASP A 42 3.33 -3.05 -18.12
CA ASP A 42 3.91 -3.74 -16.98
C ASP A 42 2.92 -4.71 -16.35
N LEU A 43 3.45 -5.83 -15.86
CA LEU A 43 2.69 -6.96 -15.36
C LEU A 43 2.90 -7.09 -13.85
N THR A 44 1.85 -7.50 -13.15
CA THR A 44 1.99 -7.92 -11.76
C THR A 44 2.42 -9.38 -11.68
N LEU A 45 3.45 -9.68 -10.90
CA LEU A 45 3.95 -11.03 -10.65
C LEU A 45 2.81 -11.98 -10.23
N GLY A 46 2.79 -13.17 -10.84
CA GLY A 46 1.72 -14.17 -10.68
C GLY A 46 0.62 -14.07 -11.75
N ASN A 47 0.60 -13.02 -12.57
CA ASN A 47 -0.29 -12.92 -13.72
C ASN A 47 0.42 -13.33 -15.02
N ASN A 48 -0.40 -13.57 -16.05
CA ASN A 48 0.03 -13.85 -17.41
C ASN A 48 -0.51 -12.78 -18.36
N VAL A 49 0.15 -12.62 -19.50
CA VAL A 49 -0.29 -11.69 -20.55
C VAL A 49 -0.13 -12.32 -21.93
N ASP A 50 -1.13 -12.14 -22.79
CA ASP A 50 -1.05 -12.54 -24.19
C ASP A 50 -0.49 -11.41 -25.06
N LEU A 51 0.49 -11.75 -25.89
CA LEU A 51 1.15 -10.82 -26.79
C LEU A 51 0.41 -10.70 -28.11
N THR A 52 0.40 -9.48 -28.66
CA THR A 52 -0.14 -9.19 -29.98
C THR A 52 0.91 -8.47 -30.83
N ALA A 53 1.39 -9.16 -31.86
CA ALA A 53 2.27 -8.61 -32.88
C ALA A 53 1.78 -9.06 -34.25
N THR A 54 2.00 -8.24 -35.26
CA THR A 54 1.59 -8.53 -36.64
C THR A 54 2.76 -8.36 -37.58
N ALA A 55 2.86 -9.22 -38.59
CA ALA A 55 3.78 -9.04 -39.71
C ALA A 55 3.04 -8.43 -40.90
N SER A 56 3.66 -7.50 -41.63
CA SER A 56 3.04 -6.89 -42.81
C SER A 56 2.80 -7.86 -43.97
N SER A 57 3.42 -9.05 -43.94
CA SER A 57 3.12 -10.18 -44.84
C SER A 57 1.85 -10.96 -44.48
N GLY A 58 1.30 -10.77 -43.27
CA GLY A 58 0.22 -11.59 -42.72
C GLY A 58 0.67 -12.96 -42.19
N LEU A 59 1.96 -13.29 -42.27
CA LEU A 59 2.52 -14.52 -41.70
C LEU A 59 2.56 -14.46 -40.16
N ALA A 60 2.50 -15.64 -39.54
CA ALA A 60 2.52 -15.75 -38.08
C ALA A 60 3.85 -15.24 -37.47
N VAL A 61 3.73 -14.54 -36.35
CA VAL A 61 4.87 -14.06 -35.55
C VAL A 61 5.12 -15.04 -34.41
N SER A 62 6.39 -15.36 -34.16
CA SER A 62 6.84 -16.17 -33.03
C SER A 62 7.49 -15.31 -31.95
N TYR A 63 7.43 -15.74 -30.69
CA TYR A 63 8.00 -15.02 -29.56
C TYR A 63 9.07 -15.84 -28.85
N THR A 64 10.09 -15.15 -28.35
CA THR A 64 11.14 -15.74 -27.50
C THR A 64 11.42 -14.82 -26.33
N SER A 65 11.66 -15.38 -25.14
CA SER A 65 12.07 -14.61 -23.97
C SER A 65 13.59 -14.62 -23.84
N SER A 66 14.19 -13.45 -23.70
CA SER A 66 15.64 -13.31 -23.43
C SER A 66 15.93 -13.30 -21.92
N THR A 67 14.91 -13.20 -21.09
CA THR A 67 14.99 -13.13 -19.61
C THR A 67 14.15 -14.24 -19.00
N THR A 68 14.51 -15.49 -19.28
CA THR A 68 13.71 -16.66 -18.90
C THR A 68 13.50 -16.78 -17.40
N ASP A 69 14.45 -16.32 -16.58
CA ASP A 69 14.34 -16.32 -15.11
C ASP A 69 13.30 -15.31 -14.58
N VAL A 70 12.97 -14.29 -15.38
CA VAL A 70 11.95 -13.28 -15.08
C VAL A 70 10.59 -13.67 -15.68
N CYS A 71 10.59 -14.15 -16.92
CA CYS A 71 9.38 -14.54 -17.63
C CYS A 71 9.64 -15.58 -18.71
N THR A 72 8.70 -16.51 -18.91
CA THR A 72 8.71 -17.46 -20.04
C THR A 72 7.61 -17.13 -21.03
N VAL A 73 7.73 -17.62 -22.26
CA VAL A 73 6.69 -17.46 -23.30
C VAL A 73 6.41 -18.80 -23.96
N ALA A 74 5.14 -19.14 -24.09
CA ALA A 74 4.66 -20.33 -24.79
C ALA A 74 3.57 -19.93 -25.78
N GLY A 75 3.81 -20.13 -27.08
CA GLY A 75 2.98 -19.53 -28.12
C GLY A 75 3.03 -18.00 -28.01
N ASN A 76 1.93 -17.40 -27.58
CA ASN A 76 1.77 -15.96 -27.41
C ASN A 76 1.63 -15.55 -25.95
N THR A 77 1.54 -16.50 -25.03
CA THR A 77 1.27 -16.24 -23.61
C THR A 77 2.58 -16.14 -22.85
N VAL A 78 2.81 -14.99 -22.23
CA VAL A 78 3.89 -14.76 -21.29
C VAL A 78 3.43 -15.15 -19.89
N THR A 79 4.25 -15.94 -19.21
CA THR A 79 4.06 -16.33 -17.80
C THR A 79 5.14 -15.68 -16.95
N SER A 80 4.73 -14.98 -15.90
CA SER A 80 5.66 -14.34 -14.95
C SER A 80 6.31 -15.38 -14.03
N GLN A 81 7.63 -15.28 -13.85
CA GLN A 81 8.40 -16.16 -12.96
C GLN A 81 8.94 -15.42 -11.74
N SER A 82 9.48 -14.23 -11.93
CA SER A 82 10.00 -13.38 -10.85
C SER A 82 9.81 -11.91 -11.19
N ALA A 83 9.95 -11.04 -10.19
CA ALA A 83 9.94 -9.60 -10.42
C ALA A 83 11.24 -9.14 -11.08
N GLY A 84 11.14 -8.23 -12.04
CA GLY A 84 12.24 -7.76 -12.85
C GLY A 84 11.82 -7.35 -14.26
N ALA A 85 12.80 -7.05 -15.11
CA ALA A 85 12.54 -6.71 -16.50
C ALA A 85 12.32 -7.97 -17.36
N CYS A 86 11.13 -8.11 -17.94
CA CYS A 86 10.81 -9.16 -18.89
C CYS A 86 11.06 -8.66 -20.33
N THR A 87 12.04 -9.23 -21.02
CA THR A 87 12.37 -8.90 -22.41
C THR A 87 11.92 -10.00 -23.36
N ILE A 88 10.98 -9.67 -24.27
CA ILE A 88 10.47 -10.55 -25.31
C ILE A 88 10.87 -10.05 -26.68
N THR A 89 11.35 -10.96 -27.53
CA THR A 89 11.64 -10.73 -28.95
C THR A 89 10.57 -11.36 -29.83
N ALA A 90 9.95 -10.55 -30.68
CA ALA A 90 9.03 -10.98 -31.74
C ALA A 90 9.81 -11.18 -33.04
N SER A 91 9.65 -12.35 -33.65
CA SER A 91 10.39 -12.79 -34.84
C SER A 91 9.48 -13.32 -35.93
N GLN A 92 9.92 -13.14 -37.17
CA GLN A 92 9.23 -13.68 -38.33
C GLN A 92 10.27 -14.03 -39.41
N ALA A 93 10.27 -15.29 -39.84
CA ALA A 93 11.31 -15.85 -40.72
C ALA A 93 11.09 -15.61 -42.23
N GLY A 94 9.90 -15.14 -42.62
CA GLY A 94 9.46 -15.07 -44.00
C GLY A 94 9.07 -16.43 -44.56
N ASP A 95 8.92 -16.48 -45.88
CA ASP A 95 8.48 -17.66 -46.62
C ASP A 95 9.05 -17.64 -48.05
N THR A 96 8.42 -18.32 -49.00
CA THR A 96 8.79 -18.26 -50.43
C THR A 96 8.63 -16.88 -51.05
N ASN A 97 7.76 -16.04 -50.50
CA ASN A 97 7.38 -14.74 -51.04
C ASN A 97 8.01 -13.57 -50.27
N PHE A 98 8.37 -13.76 -49.00
CA PHE A 98 8.90 -12.70 -48.14
C PHE A 98 10.25 -13.09 -47.52
N LEU A 99 11.16 -12.12 -47.44
CA LEU A 99 12.40 -12.21 -46.67
C LEU A 99 12.09 -12.09 -45.18
N ALA A 100 12.87 -12.71 -44.29
CA ALA A 100 12.72 -12.54 -42.84
C ALA A 100 12.60 -11.05 -42.45
N ALA A 101 11.69 -10.75 -41.53
CA ALA A 101 11.57 -9.42 -40.96
C ALA A 101 12.73 -9.15 -39.98
N ALA A 102 13.06 -7.88 -39.75
CA ALA A 102 13.91 -7.53 -38.62
C ALA A 102 13.17 -7.86 -37.30
N ASP A 103 13.85 -8.54 -36.39
CA ASP A 103 13.32 -8.87 -35.07
C ASP A 103 13.02 -7.60 -34.26
N VAL A 104 11.96 -7.64 -33.46
CA VAL A 104 11.56 -6.51 -32.60
C VAL A 104 11.49 -6.98 -31.16
N ALA A 105 12.36 -6.41 -30.31
CA ALA A 105 12.38 -6.68 -28.88
C ALA A 105 11.63 -5.60 -28.08
N ARG A 106 10.90 -6.01 -27.04
CA ARG A 106 10.24 -5.15 -26.06
C ARG A 106 10.56 -5.62 -24.66
N SER A 107 10.75 -4.67 -23.75
CA SER A 107 10.98 -4.94 -22.33
C SER A 107 9.94 -4.22 -21.50
N PHE A 108 9.32 -4.91 -20.54
CA PHE A 108 8.35 -4.36 -19.59
C PHE A 108 8.66 -4.89 -18.19
N ALA A 109 8.21 -4.18 -17.16
CA ALA A 109 8.44 -4.58 -15.78
C ALA A 109 7.45 -5.66 -15.35
N ILE A 110 7.95 -6.60 -14.55
CA ILE A 110 7.13 -7.48 -13.72
C ILE A 110 7.35 -7.04 -12.28
N ASP A 111 6.32 -6.48 -11.66
CA ASP A 111 6.39 -5.96 -10.30
C ASP A 111 5.72 -6.92 -9.32
N VAL A 112 6.24 -7.00 -8.10
CA VAL A 112 5.48 -7.58 -6.99
C VAL A 112 4.35 -6.61 -6.64
N SER A 113 3.09 -7.01 -6.85
CA SER A 113 1.98 -6.21 -6.36
C SER A 113 1.96 -6.26 -4.83
N GLY A 114 1.90 -5.08 -4.22
CA GLY A 114 1.90 -4.93 -2.78
C GLY A 114 3.27 -4.58 -2.24
N SER A 115 3.63 -3.30 -2.33
CA SER A 115 4.46 -2.71 -1.28
C SER A 115 3.62 -2.74 -0.01
N PHE A 116 3.75 -3.80 0.79
CA PHE A 116 3.15 -3.84 2.11
C PHE A 116 3.94 -2.87 2.98
N ALA A 117 3.48 -1.63 3.04
CA ALA A 117 3.96 -0.70 4.05
C ALA A 117 3.50 -1.23 5.41
N ILE A 118 4.43 -1.76 6.19
CA ILE A 118 4.25 -1.85 7.64
C ILE A 118 4.33 -0.40 8.14
N GLU A 119 3.20 0.29 8.15
CA GLU A 119 3.11 1.59 8.80
C GLU A 119 3.15 1.32 10.30
N ASN A 120 4.18 1.84 10.98
CA ASN A 120 4.16 2.00 12.42
C ASN A 120 3.44 3.32 12.67
N PRO A 121 2.12 3.34 12.92
CA PRO A 121 1.41 4.60 13.12
C PRO A 121 2.07 5.34 14.27
N ALA A 122 2.37 6.62 14.07
CA ALA A 122 2.90 7.45 15.14
C ALA A 122 1.96 7.36 16.36
N PRO A 123 2.50 7.24 17.60
CA PRO A 123 1.66 7.22 18.79
C PRO A 123 0.82 8.50 18.82
N SER A 124 -0.49 8.36 19.12
CA SER A 124 -1.38 9.51 19.22
C SER A 124 -0.82 10.54 20.22
N PRO A 125 -0.93 11.86 19.94
CA PRO A 125 -0.45 12.88 20.86
C PRO A 125 -1.16 12.72 22.21
N PRO A 126 -0.44 12.86 23.34
CA PRO A 126 -1.07 12.78 24.65
C PRO A 126 -2.12 13.89 24.76
N THR A 127 -3.31 13.54 25.25
CA THR A 127 -4.44 14.47 25.35
C THR A 127 -4.28 15.39 26.57
N ASP A 128 -4.74 16.63 26.41
CA ASP A 128 -4.92 17.64 27.43
C ASP A 128 -6.38 18.09 27.34
N SER A 129 -7.19 17.64 28.30
CA SER A 129 -8.64 17.72 28.24
C SER A 129 -9.20 19.07 28.71
N ASP A 130 -8.45 19.84 29.50
CA ASP A 130 -8.88 21.15 30.00
C ASP A 130 -7.99 22.32 29.52
N GLY A 131 -6.93 22.02 28.77
CA GLY A 131 -6.10 22.99 28.05
C GLY A 131 -5.14 23.75 28.94
N ASP A 132 -4.78 23.20 30.10
CA ASP A 132 -3.95 23.87 31.10
C ASP A 132 -2.44 23.69 30.90
N GLY A 133 -2.04 22.87 29.90
CA GLY A 133 -0.67 22.58 29.55
C GLY A 133 -0.12 21.29 30.17
N ILE A 134 -0.91 20.57 30.98
CA ILE A 134 -0.57 19.28 31.55
C ILE A 134 -1.40 18.18 30.87
N THR A 135 -0.72 17.14 30.37
CA THR A 135 -1.43 16.02 29.73
C THR A 135 -2.26 15.25 30.76
N ASN A 136 -3.42 14.72 30.40
CA ASN A 136 -4.35 13.98 31.28
C ASN A 136 -3.68 12.90 32.14
N SER A 137 -2.61 12.28 31.65
CA SER A 137 -1.86 11.24 32.37
C SER A 137 -0.93 11.75 33.47
N ARG A 138 -0.69 13.07 33.51
CA ARG A 138 0.15 13.77 34.49
C ARG A 138 -0.61 14.84 35.27
N ASP A 139 -1.88 15.03 34.93
CA ASP A 139 -2.73 16.05 35.50
C ASP A 139 -3.48 15.47 36.71
N ASN A 140 -3.29 16.07 37.89
CA ASN A 140 -4.03 15.72 39.10
C ASN A 140 -5.47 16.27 39.12
N CYS A 141 -5.86 17.01 38.09
CA CYS A 141 -7.22 17.45 37.80
C CYS A 141 -7.58 17.42 36.30
N PRO A 142 -7.68 16.24 35.63
CA PRO A 142 -7.80 16.08 34.17
C PRO A 142 -8.93 16.79 33.41
N LEU A 143 -9.81 17.51 34.10
CA LEU A 143 -10.98 18.20 33.56
C LEU A 143 -11.14 19.62 34.13
N VAL A 144 -10.22 20.08 34.98
CA VAL A 144 -10.28 21.37 35.67
C VAL A 144 -8.89 22.01 35.67
N SER A 145 -8.71 22.99 34.79
CA SER A 145 -7.45 23.68 34.58
C SER A 145 -6.78 24.12 35.88
N ASN A 146 -5.60 23.56 36.16
CA ASN A 146 -4.75 23.90 37.29
C ASN A 146 -3.25 23.77 36.92
N PRO A 147 -2.69 24.72 36.14
CA PRO A 147 -1.32 24.63 35.62
C PRO A 147 -0.21 24.48 36.68
N ASN A 148 -0.51 24.82 37.94
CA ASN A 148 0.42 24.72 39.07
C ASN A 148 0.39 23.35 39.77
N GLN A 149 -0.56 22.46 39.42
CA GLN A 149 -0.69 21.10 39.94
C GLN A 149 -0.67 21.02 41.48
N SER A 150 -1.16 22.06 42.16
CA SER A 150 -1.14 22.12 43.63
C SER A 150 -1.92 20.96 44.24
N ASP A 151 -1.26 20.18 45.09
CA ASP A 151 -1.86 19.09 45.88
C ASP A 151 -1.33 19.19 47.31
N SER A 152 -2.07 19.91 48.14
CA SER A 152 -1.71 20.14 49.54
C SER A 152 -1.79 18.87 50.40
N LEU A 153 -2.44 17.80 49.91
CA LEU A 153 -2.66 16.55 50.63
C LEU A 153 -1.79 15.40 50.14
N GLY A 154 -1.08 15.58 49.01
CA GLY A 154 -0.21 14.57 48.41
C GLY A 154 -0.94 13.28 48.02
N ASN A 155 -2.25 13.36 47.74
CA ASN A 155 -3.08 12.19 47.42
C ASN A 155 -3.30 11.99 45.92
N GLY A 156 -2.69 12.82 45.08
CA GLY A 156 -2.80 12.75 43.63
C GLY A 156 -4.07 13.39 43.07
N VAL A 157 -4.85 14.10 43.89
CA VAL A 157 -6.00 14.90 43.47
C VAL A 157 -5.70 16.37 43.75
N GLY A 158 -5.69 17.20 42.70
CA GLY A 158 -5.34 18.60 42.84
C GLY A 158 -6.36 19.39 43.68
N ASP A 159 -5.87 20.44 44.32
CA ASP A 159 -6.67 21.36 45.13
C ASP A 159 -7.84 21.98 44.33
N ALA A 160 -7.69 22.11 43.00
CA ALA A 160 -8.66 22.72 42.08
C ALA A 160 -9.89 21.84 41.78
N CYS A 161 -9.71 20.53 41.66
CA CYS A 161 -10.78 19.56 41.37
C CYS A 161 -11.21 18.76 42.61
N ARG A 162 -10.61 19.04 43.78
CA ARG A 162 -11.03 18.45 45.04
C ARG A 162 -12.44 18.94 45.36
N ALA A 163 -13.38 18.00 45.42
CA ALA A 163 -14.63 18.22 46.15
C ALA A 163 -14.27 18.39 47.63
N ILE A 164 -14.31 19.62 48.13
CA ILE A 164 -14.17 19.88 49.56
C ILE A 164 -15.34 19.18 50.26
N ALA A 165 -15.13 17.94 50.72
CA ALA A 165 -15.86 17.45 51.86
C ALA A 165 -15.40 18.30 53.05
N VAL A 166 -16.11 19.40 53.29
CA VAL A 166 -16.01 20.19 54.52
C VAL A 166 -16.50 19.29 55.65
N THR A 167 -15.69 18.35 56.13
CA THR A 167 -16.06 17.46 57.23
C THR A 167 -15.04 17.38 58.35
N THR A 168 -13.99 18.20 58.34
CA THR A 168 -13.10 18.40 59.51
C THR A 168 -12.49 19.80 59.40
N LEU A 169 -12.61 20.79 60.30
CA LEU A 169 -13.09 20.91 61.67
C LEU A 169 -13.67 22.34 61.84
N SER A 170 -14.94 22.48 62.26
CA SER A 170 -15.48 23.59 63.08
C SER A 170 -17.00 23.68 62.98
N SER A 171 -17.71 22.61 63.34
CA SER A 171 -19.10 22.77 63.79
C SER A 171 -19.08 22.93 65.31
N PRO A 172 -19.45 24.10 65.89
CA PRO A 172 -19.48 24.31 67.34
C PRO A 172 -20.60 23.53 68.07
N GLY A 173 -21.18 22.50 67.43
CA GLY A 173 -22.35 21.77 67.92
C GLY A 173 -22.08 20.66 68.93
N LEU A 174 -20.85 20.13 69.04
CA LEU A 174 -20.59 18.96 69.89
C LEU A 174 -20.29 19.28 71.36
N PHE A 175 -19.97 20.53 71.70
CA PHE A 175 -19.83 20.93 73.11
C PHE A 175 -21.18 21.06 73.83
N SER A 176 -22.29 21.21 73.08
CA SER A 176 -23.61 21.40 73.67
C SER A 176 -24.25 20.10 74.17
N LEU A 177 -23.97 18.95 73.54
CA LEU A 177 -24.57 17.68 73.94
C LEU A 177 -23.94 17.09 75.20
N ILE A 178 -22.61 17.24 75.37
CA ILE A 178 -21.90 16.84 76.60
C ILE A 178 -22.30 17.76 77.77
N ALA A 179 -22.44 19.07 77.52
CA ALA A 179 -22.94 20.02 78.53
C ALA A 179 -24.41 19.73 78.91
N MET A 180 -25.28 19.38 77.96
CA MET A 180 -26.67 19.01 78.25
C MET A 180 -26.78 17.68 79.00
N LEU A 181 -25.92 16.69 78.75
CA LEU A 181 -25.90 15.43 79.51
C LEU A 181 -25.41 15.66 80.96
N ILE A 182 -24.44 16.56 81.18
CA ILE A 182 -23.99 16.94 82.53
C ILE A 182 -25.08 17.73 83.28
N ILE A 183 -25.80 18.64 82.61
CA ILE A 183 -26.92 19.41 83.21
C ILE A 183 -28.15 18.51 83.45
N TYR A 184 -28.44 17.57 82.53
CA TYR A 184 -29.54 16.60 82.67
C TYR A 184 -29.27 15.59 83.79
N ALA A 185 -28.03 15.10 83.94
CA ALA A 185 -27.64 14.23 85.04
C ALA A 185 -27.74 14.93 86.41
N ARG A 186 -27.44 16.23 86.50
CA ARG A 186 -27.63 17.03 87.73
C ARG A 186 -29.08 17.30 88.09
N ARG A 187 -30.01 17.32 87.12
CA ARG A 187 -31.46 17.51 87.38
C ARG A 187 -32.22 16.22 87.69
N ARG A 188 -31.71 15.04 87.30
CA ARG A 188 -32.36 13.74 87.55
C ARG A 188 -31.90 13.00 88.81
N LEU A 189 -30.76 13.36 89.38
CA LEU A 189 -30.36 12.91 90.72
C LEU A 189 -30.76 13.99 91.73
N GLY A 190 -32.02 13.94 92.19
CA GLY A 190 -32.47 14.77 93.31
C GLY A 190 -31.62 14.47 94.54
N GLN A 191 -30.69 15.37 94.89
CA GLN A 191 -30.08 15.42 96.20
C GLN A 191 -30.08 16.85 96.73
N HIS A 192 -30.48 16.92 97.99
CA HIS A 192 -30.99 18.06 98.72
C HIS A 192 -30.01 19.24 98.86
N ASN A 193 -30.59 20.44 98.93
CA ASN A 193 -29.97 21.63 99.49
C ASN A 193 -29.79 21.43 101.01
N PRO A 194 -28.57 21.40 101.57
CA PRO A 194 -28.38 21.35 103.01
C PRO A 194 -28.31 22.78 103.56
N ARG A 195 -29.47 23.34 103.91
CA ARG A 195 -29.58 24.54 104.76
C ARG A 195 -30.69 24.40 105.81
N ASP A 196 -30.66 23.30 106.55
CA ASP A 196 -31.25 23.24 107.90
C ASP A 196 -30.10 23.10 108.92
N LEU A 197 -29.93 24.15 109.74
CA LEU A 197 -29.00 24.32 110.87
C LEU A 197 -29.63 23.76 112.17
N PRO A 198 -28.84 23.44 113.23
CA PRO A 198 -28.63 24.44 114.30
C PRO A 198 -27.23 24.46 114.96
N ALA A 199 -26.96 25.61 115.59
CA ALA A 199 -26.00 25.99 116.64
C ALA A 199 -24.79 25.10 116.94
#